data_AF-A0A936FVE2-F1
#
_entry.id   AF-A0A936FVE2-F1
#
_cell.length_a   1.000
_cell.length_b   1.000
_cell.length_c   1.000
_cell.angle_alpha   90.00
_cell.angle_beta   90.00
_cell.angle_gamma   90.00
#
_symmetry.space_group_name_H-M   'P 1'
#
loop_
_entity.id
_entity.type
_entity.pdbx_description
1 polymer ?
#
loop_
_entity_poly.entity_id
_entity_poly.type
_entity_poly.pdbx_seq_one_letter_code
_entity_poly.pdbx_strand_id
1 'polypeptide(L)'
;MLNLPNDIAGIAGEYFVAGELSKRGFNVSLTIRNSKGIDIHASKLENNKIFAIQVKTSKEKKAKWILNKKSETIYNQNFFYIFVLLNDINQYPCYYIVPSLDLANCIKKTIKIG
;
A
#
# COMPACT_ATOMS: atom_id res chain seq x y z
N MET A 1 -14.85 10.83 11.54
CA MET A 1 -13.44 10.49 11.30
C MET A 1 -13.09 9.41 12.30
N LEU A 2 -12.56 8.28 11.84
CA LEU A 2 -12.18 7.19 12.73
C LEU A 2 -11.19 7.66 13.80
N ASN A 3 -11.56 7.50 15.06
CA ASN A 3 -10.68 7.79 16.19
C ASN A 3 -9.86 6.55 16.54
N LEU A 4 -8.86 6.25 15.72
CA LEU A 4 -7.94 5.12 15.90
C LEU A 4 -6.49 5.62 15.99
N PRO A 5 -5.65 5.00 16.84
CA PRO A 5 -4.20 5.17 16.77
C PRO A 5 -3.67 4.91 15.35
N ASN A 6 -2.62 5.62 14.93
CA ASN A 6 -2.12 5.57 13.55
C ASN A 6 -1.53 4.19 13.17
N ASP A 7 -0.88 3.55 14.13
CA ASP A 7 -0.36 2.18 14.05
C ASP A 7 -1.49 1.17 13.84
N ILE A 8 -2.57 1.26 14.63
CA ILE A 8 -3.75 0.40 14.48
C ILE A 8 -4.42 0.65 13.13
N ALA A 9 -4.51 1.90 12.68
CA ALA A 9 -5.04 2.23 11.36
C ALA A 9 -4.17 1.67 10.23
N GLY A 10 -2.83 1.70 10.38
CA GLY A 10 -1.90 1.06 9.46
C GLY A 10 -2.19 -0.43 9.31
N ILE A 11 -2.19 -1.15 10.43
CA ILE A 11 -2.49 -2.59 10.50
C ILE A 11 -3.87 -2.91 9.90
N ALA A 12 -4.89 -2.10 10.21
CA ALA A 12 -6.23 -2.29 9.64
C ALA A 12 -6.20 -2.20 8.10
N GLY A 13 -5.48 -1.22 7.55
CA GLY A 13 -5.30 -1.11 6.10
C GLY A 13 -4.60 -2.31 5.49
N GLU A 14 -3.55 -2.83 6.13
CA GLU A 14 -2.85 -4.05 5.69
C GLU A 14 -3.80 -5.25 5.65
N TYR A 15 -4.60 -5.46 6.70
CA TYR A 15 -5.60 -6.53 6.74
C TYR A 15 -6.67 -6.38 5.67
N PHE A 16 -7.17 -5.17 5.44
CA PHE A 16 -8.15 -4.92 4.37
C PHE A 16 -7.59 -5.20 2.98
N VAL A 17 -6.33 -4.84 2.72
CA VAL A 17 -5.67 -5.14 1.45
C VAL A 17 -5.46 -6.65 1.30
N ALA A 18 -4.97 -7.31 2.34
CA ALA A 18 -4.76 -8.75 2.33
C ALA A 18 -6.07 -9.51 2.05
N GLY A 19 -7.16 -9.15 2.75
CA GLY A 19 -8.48 -9.74 2.52
C GLY A 19 -8.98 -9.54 1.09
N GLU A 20 -8.85 -8.35 0.53
CA GLU A 20 -9.25 -8.08 -0.86
C GLU A 20 -8.40 -8.85 -1.89
N LEU A 21 -7.10 -9.00 -1.66
CA LEU A 21 -6.23 -9.81 -2.52
C LEU A 21 -6.58 -11.30 -2.43
N SER A 22 -6.76 -11.83 -1.23
CA SER A 22 -7.19 -13.22 -1.03
C SER A 22 -8.55 -13.50 -1.68
N LYS A 23 -9.51 -12.57 -1.58
CA LYS A 23 -10.81 -12.67 -2.26
C LYS A 23 -10.68 -12.74 -3.79
N ARG A 24 -9.57 -12.28 -4.37
CA ARG A 24 -9.24 -12.34 -5.81
C ARG A 24 -8.33 -13.52 -6.17
N GLY A 25 -8.14 -14.47 -5.25
CA GLY A 25 -7.39 -15.70 -5.48
C GLY A 25 -5.88 -15.54 -5.38
N PHE A 26 -5.39 -14.50 -4.70
CA PHE A 26 -3.97 -14.40 -4.37
C PHE A 26 -3.68 -15.17 -3.08
N ASN A 27 -2.55 -15.88 -3.05
CA ASN A 27 -1.95 -16.34 -1.81
C ASN A 27 -1.19 -15.16 -1.18
N VAL A 28 -1.52 -14.82 0.07
CA VAL A 28 -1.10 -13.58 0.72
C VAL A 28 -0.42 -13.86 2.05
N SER A 29 0.73 -13.23 2.27
CA SER A 29 1.47 -13.26 3.53
C SER A 29 1.76 -11.84 4.00
N LEU A 30 1.37 -11.51 5.22
CA LEU A 30 1.73 -10.25 5.88
C LEU A 30 3.12 -10.38 6.50
N THR A 31 3.94 -9.34 6.42
CA THR A 31 5.28 -9.34 7.00
C THR A 31 5.25 -8.88 8.45
N ILE A 32 6.12 -9.46 9.28
CA ILE A 32 6.28 -9.03 10.67
C ILE A 32 7.29 -7.87 10.70
N ARG A 33 6.93 -6.77 11.36
CA ARG A 33 7.76 -5.55 11.55
C ARG A 33 8.15 -4.80 10.26
N ASN A 34 7.30 -4.82 9.23
CA ASN A 34 7.45 -3.93 8.07
C ASN A 34 8.88 -3.98 7.47
N SER A 35 9.37 -5.21 7.30
CA SER A 35 10.78 -5.47 7.02
C SER A 35 11.13 -4.89 5.65
N LYS A 36 11.94 -3.83 5.64
CA LYS A 36 12.38 -3.09 4.44
C LYS A 36 11.24 -2.41 3.65
N GLY A 37 10.14 -2.01 4.31
CA GLY A 37 9.05 -1.30 3.62
C GLY A 37 8.21 -2.20 2.72
N ILE A 38 8.06 -3.47 3.11
CA ILE A 38 7.14 -4.41 2.48
C ILE A 38 6.20 -4.86 3.56
N ASP A 39 4.90 -4.57 3.41
CA ASP A 39 3.86 -5.00 4.35
C ASP A 39 3.28 -6.35 3.93
N ILE A 40 3.14 -6.58 2.62
CA ILE A 40 2.42 -7.74 2.08
C ILE A 40 3.21 -8.37 0.93
N HIS A 41 3.32 -9.69 0.97
CA HIS A 41 3.66 -10.52 -0.19
C HIS A 41 2.40 -11.16 -0.74
N ALA A 42 2.18 -11.04 -2.05
CA ALA A 42 1.07 -11.67 -2.74
C ALA A 42 1.58 -12.48 -3.94
N SER A 43 0.97 -13.63 -4.23
CA SER A 43 1.33 -14.45 -5.39
C SER A 43 0.12 -15.18 -5.96
N LYS A 44 0.17 -15.55 -7.24
CA LYS A 44 -0.75 -16.51 -7.84
C LYS A 44 0.01 -17.81 -8.12
N LEU A 45 -0.62 -18.94 -7.83
CA LEU A 45 -0.03 -20.27 -8.06
C LEU A 45 0.34 -20.51 -9.53
N GLU A 46 -0.41 -19.90 -10.46
CA GLU A 46 -0.29 -20.17 -11.89
C GLU A 46 0.99 -19.60 -12.52
N ASN A 47 1.58 -18.54 -11.96
CA ASN A 47 2.62 -17.77 -12.65
C ASN A 47 3.93 -17.63 -11.87
N ASN A 48 4.06 -18.23 -10.69
CA ASN A 48 5.22 -18.13 -9.79
C ASN A 48 5.70 -16.69 -9.53
N LYS A 49 4.86 -15.68 -9.79
CA LYS A 49 5.21 -14.28 -9.56
C LYS A 49 4.82 -13.89 -8.15
N ILE A 50 5.79 -13.33 -7.43
CA ILE A 50 5.59 -12.71 -6.12
C ILE A 50 5.57 -11.20 -6.31
N PHE A 51 4.52 -10.58 -5.78
CA PHE A 51 4.33 -9.16 -5.70
C PHE A 51 4.63 -8.69 -4.28
N ALA A 52 5.46 -7.66 -4.16
CA ALA A 52 5.73 -6.97 -2.90
C ALA A 52 4.85 -5.72 -2.83
N ILE A 53 4.23 -5.47 -1.69
CA ILE A 53 3.27 -4.39 -1.52
C ILE A 53 3.59 -3.61 -0.25
N GLN A 54 3.66 -2.29 -0.39
CA GLN A 54 3.62 -1.35 0.74
C GLN A 54 2.21 -0.74 0.79
N VAL A 55 1.61 -0.79 1.97
CA VAL A 55 0.33 -0.18 2.28
C VAL A 55 0.57 1.18 2.94
N LYS A 56 -0.17 2.19 2.51
CA LYS A 56 -0.34 3.42 3.30
C LYS A 56 -1.81 3.63 3.58
N THR A 57 -2.13 3.99 4.81
CA THR A 57 -3.51 4.09 5.28
C THR A 57 -3.82 5.49 5.76
N SER A 58 -5.00 5.99 5.40
CA SER A 58 -5.52 7.26 5.90
C SER A 58 -6.93 7.11 6.47
N LYS A 59 -7.15 7.81 7.59
CA LYS A 59 -8.45 7.95 8.26
C LYS A 59 -9.24 9.17 7.76
N GLU A 60 -8.61 10.03 6.96
CA GLU A 60 -9.19 11.30 6.52
C GLU A 60 -9.96 11.15 5.21
N LYS A 61 -11.09 11.89 5.09
CA LYS A 61 -11.86 11.96 3.83
C LYS A 61 -11.09 12.62 2.69
N LYS A 62 -10.08 13.44 3.02
CA LYS A 62 -9.13 14.06 2.08
C LYS A 62 -7.71 13.63 2.42
N ALA A 63 -7.40 12.41 2.01
CA ALA A 63 -6.07 11.82 1.98
C ALA A 63 -4.94 12.81 1.61
N LYS A 64 -4.08 13.18 2.57
CA LYS A 64 -2.77 13.79 2.30
C LYS A 64 -1.66 12.83 2.68
N TRP A 65 -1.02 12.23 1.68
CA TRP A 65 -0.10 11.13 1.93
C TRP A 65 1.31 11.63 1.78
N ILE A 66 2.04 11.63 2.89
CA ILE A 66 3.42 12.08 2.88
C ILE A 66 4.25 10.98 2.23
N LEU A 67 4.75 11.32 1.04
CA LEU A 67 5.65 10.50 0.26
C LEU A 67 7.08 10.95 0.56
N ASN A 68 7.86 10.10 1.22
CA ASN A 68 9.24 10.42 1.58
C ASN A 68 10.18 9.90 0.48
N LYS A 69 10.96 10.80 -0.15
CA LYS A 69 11.86 10.48 -1.27
C LYS A 69 12.79 9.29 -1.00
N LYS A 70 13.24 9.08 0.23
CA LYS A 70 14.20 8.02 0.58
C LYS A 70 13.57 6.62 0.63
N SER A 71 12.27 6.51 0.91
CA SER A 71 11.58 5.23 1.03
C SER A 71 10.89 4.80 -0.27
N GLU A 72 10.73 5.69 -1.26
CA GLU A 72 9.88 5.47 -2.43
C GLU A 72 10.64 5.44 -3.77
N THR A 73 11.94 5.17 -3.72
CA THR A 73 12.80 4.98 -4.90
C THR A 73 12.94 3.51 -5.29
N ILE A 74 12.07 2.62 -4.82
CA ILE A 74 12.11 1.21 -5.20
C ILE A 74 11.65 1.08 -6.66
N TYR A 75 12.58 0.78 -7.56
CA TYR A 75 12.32 0.47 -8.96
C TYR A 75 12.19 -1.05 -9.13
N ASN A 76 10.98 -1.59 -8.99
CA ASN A 76 10.72 -3.01 -9.19
C ASN A 76 9.35 -3.20 -9.86
N GLN A 77 9.32 -3.92 -10.97
CA GLN A 77 8.10 -4.18 -11.75
C GLN A 77 7.02 -4.96 -10.98
N ASN A 78 7.41 -5.67 -9.91
CA ASN A 78 6.51 -6.43 -9.05
C ASN A 78 6.31 -5.77 -7.68
N PHE A 79 6.64 -4.48 -7.52
CA PHE A 79 6.40 -3.74 -6.29
C PHE A 79 5.28 -2.72 -6.47
N PHE A 80 4.34 -2.69 -5.53
CA PHE A 80 3.17 -1.81 -5.56
C PHE A 80 3.01 -1.04 -4.27
N TYR A 81 2.50 0.18 -4.39
CA TYR A 81 1.92 0.92 -3.28
C TYR A 81 0.42 0.76 -3.35
N ILE A 82 -0.18 0.27 -2.26
CA ILE A 82 -1.63 0.25 -2.12
C ILE A 82 -2.03 1.25 -1.06
N PHE A 83 -2.88 2.14 -1.51
CA PHE A 83 -3.30 3.30 -0.79
C PHE A 83 -4.73 3.08 -0.31
N VAL A 84 -4.91 2.81 0.99
CA VAL A 84 -6.19 2.62 1.66
C VAL A 84 -6.75 3.89 2.30
N LEU A 85 -7.95 4.28 1.90
CA LEU A 85 -8.84 5.15 2.68
C LEU A 85 -9.79 4.26 3.50
N LEU A 86 -9.69 4.27 4.83
CA LEU A 86 -10.50 3.36 5.66
C LEU A 86 -12.00 3.66 5.66
N ASN A 87 -12.39 4.92 5.43
CA ASN A 87 -13.76 5.41 5.60
C ASN A 87 -14.31 5.15 7.03
N ASP A 88 -15.58 5.47 7.30
CA ASP A 88 -16.18 5.21 8.62
C ASP A 88 -16.57 3.72 8.77
N ILE A 89 -16.82 3.24 9.99
CA ILE A 89 -16.92 1.80 10.33
C ILE A 89 -17.94 0.98 9.50
N ASN A 90 -18.99 1.63 9.00
CA ASN A 90 -20.06 1.00 8.21
C ASN A 90 -19.89 1.21 6.70
N GLN A 91 -18.70 1.63 6.26
CA GLN A 91 -18.38 1.90 4.88
C GLN A 91 -17.20 1.05 4.44
N TYR A 92 -17.24 0.59 3.19
CA TYR A 92 -16.10 -0.10 2.63
C TYR A 92 -14.92 0.86 2.45
N PRO A 93 -13.68 0.40 2.68
CA PRO A 93 -12.50 1.19 2.35
C PRO A 93 -12.38 1.42 0.83
N CYS A 94 -11.73 2.51 0.45
CA CYS A 94 -11.32 2.76 -0.94
C CYS A 94 -9.84 2.43 -1.12
N TYR A 95 -9.49 1.90 -2.29
CA TYR A 95 -8.13 1.49 -2.62
C TYR A 95 -7.63 2.20 -3.86
N TYR A 96 -6.41 2.73 -3.81
CA TYR A 96 -5.68 3.25 -4.97
C TYR A 96 -4.42 2.42 -5.13
N ILE A 97 -4.19 1.85 -6.31
CA ILE A 97 -3.06 0.96 -6.56
C ILE A 97 -2.10 1.68 -7.49
N VAL A 98 -0.84 1.80 -7.08
CA VAL A 98 0.19 2.52 -7.83
C VAL A 98 1.42 1.62 -7.98
N PRO A 99 1.82 1.25 -9.20
CA PRO A 99 3.10 0.59 -9.43
C PRO A 99 4.27 1.45 -8.92
N SER A 100 5.28 0.82 -8.32
CA SER A 100 6.41 1.57 -7.74
C SER A 100 7.16 2.41 -8.77
N LEU A 101 7.19 1.93 -10.02
CA LEU A 101 7.81 2.62 -11.15
C LEU A 101 7.13 3.96 -11.46
N ASP A 102 5.79 3.98 -11.44
CA ASP A 102 5.01 5.19 -11.72
C ASP A 102 5.17 6.19 -10.58
N LEU A 103 5.12 5.72 -9.33
CA LEU A 103 5.35 6.56 -8.17
C LEU A 103 6.74 7.20 -8.20
N ALA A 104 7.77 6.41 -8.48
CA ALA A 104 9.14 6.90 -8.54
C ALA A 104 9.36 7.90 -9.69
N ASN A 105 8.64 7.76 -10.80
CA ASN A 105 8.65 8.73 -11.91
C ASN A 105 7.94 10.04 -11.53
N CYS A 106 6.79 9.96 -10.86
CA CYS A 106 6.08 11.13 -10.35
C CYS A 106 6.94 11.93 -9.36
N ILE A 107 7.56 11.23 -8.39
CA ILE A 107 8.48 11.86 -7.44
C ILE A 107 9.66 12.51 -8.16
N LYS A 108 10.30 11.84 -9.13
CA LYS A 108 11.40 12.44 -9.91
C LYS A 108 10.98 13.71 -10.66
N LYS A 109 9.78 13.74 -11.25
CA LYS A 109 9.26 14.91 -12.00
C LYS A 109 8.98 16.11 -11.08
N THR A 110 8.40 15.88 -9.91
CA THR A 110 8.14 16.95 -8.92
C THR A 110 9.44 17.57 -8.37
N ILE A 111 10.59 16.88 -8.51
CA ILE A 111 11.89 17.35 -8.02
C ILE A 111 12.67 18.13 -9.08
N LYS A 112 12.35 17.99 -10.38
CA LYS A 112 13.04 18.70 -11.47
C LYS A 112 12.44 20.10 -11.74
N ILE A 113 12.19 20.86 -10.68
CA ILE A 113 11.97 22.31 -10.77
C ILE A 113 13.11 22.94 -9.96
N GLY A 114 14.21 23.20 -10.67
CA GLY A 114 15.48 23.70 -10.15
C GLY A 114 16.52 23.64 -11.25
#